data_AF-A0A0G1U9J3-F1
#
_entry.id   AF-A0A0G1U9J3-F1
#
_cell.length_a   1.000
_cell.length_b   1.000
_cell.length_c   1.000
_cell.angle_alpha   90.00
_cell.angle_beta   90.00
_cell.angle_gamma   90.00
#
_symmetry.space_group_name_H-M   'P 1'
#
loop_
_entity.id
_entity.type
_entity.pdbx_description
1 polymer ?
#
loop_
_entity_poly.entity_id
_entity_poly.type
_entity_poly.pdbx_seq_one_letter_code
_entity_poly.pdbx_strand_id
1 'polypeptide(L)'
;MDYTQELLALFRQHLLDQSVSPNTLKNYLSDLRVFINFVTSQFHPLSRENLSTITLPDVTAKYQQYLSAVNPSATVKRRLSSLRHFPPPPSIQPEPPPPPPAPVPPPEVQPLPESPSSPSANFNLIKLLPEVFPGPAPKISSPIPPVFVYVILMLIFILSFFATYFLLQ
;
A
#
# COMPACT_ATOMS: atom_id res chain seq x y z
N MET A 1 2.93 -19.95 0.26
CA MET A 1 3.23 -18.68 0.96
C MET A 1 2.39 -17.60 0.34
N ASP A 2 1.63 -16.85 1.13
CA ASP A 2 0.83 -15.73 0.62
C ASP A 2 1.74 -14.53 0.34
N TYR A 3 2.08 -14.34 -0.93
CA TYR A 3 2.98 -13.27 -1.40
C TYR A 3 2.37 -11.86 -1.22
N THR A 4 1.06 -11.77 -0.93
CA THR A 4 0.33 -10.52 -0.70
C THR A 4 0.93 -9.70 0.44
N GLN A 5 1.30 -10.34 1.56
CA GLN A 5 1.82 -9.62 2.73
C GLN A 5 3.21 -9.04 2.47
N GLU A 6 4.07 -9.80 1.79
CA GLU A 6 5.39 -9.35 1.36
C GLU A 6 5.26 -8.14 0.43
N LEU A 7 4.35 -8.21 -0.55
CA LEU A 7 4.11 -7.12 -1.49
C LEU A 7 3.60 -5.84 -0.81
N LEU A 8 2.68 -5.99 0.15
CA LEU A 8 2.17 -4.86 0.93
C LEU A 8 3.26 -4.24 1.82
N ALA A 9 4.15 -5.05 2.38
CA ALA A 9 5.27 -4.58 3.20
C ALA A 9 6.28 -3.80 2.35
N LEU A 10 6.67 -4.33 1.18
CA LEU A 10 7.56 -3.67 0.23
C LEU A 10 6.97 -2.34 -0.25
N PHE A 11 5.69 -2.34 -0.63
CA PHE A 11 5.03 -1.10 -1.07
C PHE A 11 4.92 -0.08 0.07
N ARG A 12 4.63 -0.53 1.29
CA ARG A 12 4.61 0.35 2.46
C ARG A 12 5.97 0.99 2.68
N GLN A 13 7.05 0.21 2.63
CA GLN A 13 8.41 0.74 2.81
C GLN A 13 8.72 1.79 1.74
N HIS A 14 8.43 1.49 0.47
CA HIS A 14 8.62 2.42 -0.64
C HIS A 14 7.90 3.78 -0.43
N LEU A 15 6.66 3.74 0.08
CA LEU A 15 5.90 4.96 0.36
C LEU A 15 6.44 5.75 1.57
N LEU A 16 6.98 5.05 2.57
CA LEU A 16 7.65 5.69 3.71
C LEU A 16 8.93 6.40 3.27
N ASP A 17 9.71 5.78 2.38
CA ASP A 17 10.91 6.39 1.80
C ASP A 17 10.56 7.66 0.99
N GLN A 18 9.37 7.70 0.38
CA GLN A 18 8.81 8.90 -0.28
C GLN A 18 8.20 9.93 0.69
N SER A 19 8.28 9.71 2.00
CA SER A 19 7.77 10.63 3.03
C SER A 19 6.29 11.01 2.85
N VAL A 20 5.46 10.10 2.34
CA VAL A 20 4.03 10.38 2.16
C VAL A 20 3.31 10.55 3.51
N SER A 21 2.25 11.38 3.53
CA SER A 21 1.48 11.57 4.76
C SER A 21 0.84 10.26 5.26
N PRO A 22 0.58 10.11 6.58
CA PRO A 22 -0.07 8.90 7.12
C PRO A 22 -1.42 8.57 6.47
N ASN A 23 -2.20 9.59 6.09
CA ASN A 23 -3.47 9.40 5.39
C ASN A 23 -3.24 8.90 3.96
N THR A 24 -2.26 9.47 3.25
CA THR A 24 -1.86 9.02 1.91
C THR A 24 -1.40 7.57 1.92
N LEU A 25 -0.56 7.19 2.90
CA LEU A 25 -0.09 5.81 3.08
C LEU A 25 -1.26 4.83 3.23
N LYS A 26 -2.21 5.12 4.13
CA LYS A 26 -3.41 4.29 4.34
C LYS A 26 -4.23 4.15 3.06
N ASN A 27 -4.42 5.27 2.35
CA ASN A 27 -5.18 5.30 1.10
C ASN A 27 -4.53 4.44 0.01
N TYR A 28 -3.21 4.56 -0.16
CA TYR A 28 -2.47 3.81 -1.18
C TYR A 28 -2.42 2.31 -0.84
N LEU A 29 -2.20 1.95 0.43
CA LEU A 29 -2.26 0.55 0.86
C LEU A 29 -3.65 -0.06 0.66
N SER A 30 -4.70 0.70 0.93
CA SER A 30 -6.06 0.24 0.66
C SER A 30 -6.31 0.03 -0.84
N ASP A 31 -5.75 0.89 -1.69
CA ASP A 31 -5.89 0.75 -3.15
C ASP A 31 -5.13 -0.46 -3.67
N LEU A 32 -3.92 -0.70 -3.16
CA LEU A 32 -3.12 -1.85 -3.53
C LEU A 32 -3.83 -3.16 -3.15
N ARG A 33 -4.49 -3.23 -1.98
CA ARG A 33 -5.28 -4.43 -1.61
C ARG A 33 -6.41 -4.71 -2.58
N VAL A 34 -7.10 -3.66 -3.04
CA VAL A 34 -8.19 -3.81 -4.02
C VAL A 34 -7.63 -4.31 -5.36
N PHE A 35 -6.47 -3.78 -5.77
CA PHE A 35 -5.79 -4.27 -6.97
C PHE A 35 -5.35 -5.72 -6.85
N ILE A 36 -4.69 -6.10 -5.74
CA ILE A 36 -4.26 -7.47 -5.48
C ILE A 36 -5.45 -8.43 -5.52
N ASN A 37 -6.56 -8.08 -4.85
CA ASN A 37 -7.76 -8.90 -4.86
C ASN A 37 -8.35 -9.07 -6.27
N PHE A 38 -8.35 -8.00 -7.08
CA PHE A 38 -8.74 -8.08 -8.48
C PHE A 38 -7.85 -9.06 -9.26
N VAL A 39 -6.53 -8.94 -9.11
CA VAL A 39 -5.56 -9.80 -9.82
C VAL A 39 -5.71 -11.26 -9.41
N THR A 40 -5.78 -11.55 -8.11
CA THR A 40 -5.94 -12.92 -7.61
C THR A 40 -7.25 -13.56 -8.05
N SER A 41 -8.30 -12.76 -8.25
CA SER A 41 -9.59 -13.22 -8.74
C SER A 41 -9.59 -13.54 -10.25
N GLN A 42 -8.68 -12.95 -11.02
CA GLN A 42 -8.70 -13.00 -12.50
C GLN A 42 -7.55 -13.83 -13.10
N PHE A 43 -6.39 -13.92 -12.44
CA PHE A 43 -5.15 -14.41 -13.06
C PHE A 43 -4.40 -15.50 -12.27
N HIS A 44 -5.04 -16.18 -11.31
CA HIS A 44 -4.44 -17.12 -10.33
C HIS A 44 -3.73 -16.41 -9.15
N PRO A 45 -3.52 -17.09 -8.00
CA PRO A 45 -2.82 -16.53 -6.85
C PRO A 45 -1.44 -15.95 -7.22
N LEU A 46 -1.11 -14.82 -6.58
CA LEU A 46 0.16 -14.13 -6.77
C LEU A 46 1.32 -15.08 -6.43
N SER A 47 2.13 -15.40 -7.44
CA SER A 47 3.41 -16.10 -7.29
C SER A 47 4.54 -15.19 -7.77
N ARG A 48 5.76 -15.43 -7.28
CA ARG A 48 6.96 -14.66 -7.60
C ARG A 48 7.23 -14.62 -9.11
N GLU A 49 6.90 -15.69 -9.82
CA GLU A 49 7.10 -15.80 -11.28
C GLU A 49 6.09 -14.99 -12.11
N ASN A 50 4.93 -14.66 -11.55
CA ASN A 50 3.85 -13.98 -12.27
C ASN A 50 3.77 -12.47 -11.96
N LEU A 51 4.66 -11.93 -11.13
CA LEU A 51 4.63 -10.52 -10.74
C LEU A 51 4.85 -9.56 -11.91
N SER A 52 5.73 -9.95 -12.83
CA SER A 52 6.04 -9.21 -14.05
C SER A 52 4.82 -9.10 -14.97
N THR A 53 3.95 -10.12 -14.96
CA THR A 53 2.72 -10.16 -15.76
C THR A 53 1.68 -9.16 -15.25
N ILE A 54 1.72 -8.78 -13.97
CA ILE A 54 0.71 -7.91 -13.32
C ILE A 54 0.91 -6.44 -13.65
N THR A 55 2.14 -6.04 -13.97
CA THR A 55 2.48 -4.67 -14.38
C THR A 55 2.33 -4.45 -15.88
N LEU A 56 1.89 -5.45 -16.66
CA LEU A 56 1.61 -5.27 -18.08
C LEU A 56 0.50 -4.22 -18.30
N PRO A 57 0.60 -3.44 -19.38
CA PRO A 57 -0.43 -2.46 -19.76
C PRO A 57 -1.81 -3.10 -19.93
N ASP A 58 -1.87 -4.35 -20.37
CA ASP A 58 -3.12 -5.10 -20.55
C ASP A 58 -3.86 -5.34 -19.22
N VAL A 59 -3.13 -5.65 -18.15
CA VAL A 59 -3.72 -5.84 -16.82
C VAL A 59 -4.22 -4.51 -16.27
N THR A 60 -3.48 -3.43 -16.51
CA THR A 60 -3.89 -2.07 -16.12
C THR A 60 -5.16 -1.64 -16.84
N ALA A 61 -5.30 -1.93 -18.14
CA ALA A 61 -6.50 -1.63 -18.91
C ALA A 61 -7.73 -2.42 -18.40
N LYS A 62 -7.57 -3.72 -18.14
CA LYS A 62 -8.64 -4.55 -17.55
C LYS A 62 -9.04 -4.08 -16.16
N TYR A 63 -8.07 -3.68 -15.34
CA TYR A 63 -8.34 -3.12 -14.02
C TYR A 63 -9.06 -1.78 -14.08
N GLN A 64 -8.68 -0.90 -15.01
CA GLN A 64 -9.39 0.37 -15.24
C GLN A 64 -10.85 0.13 -15.66
N GLN A 65 -11.09 -0.83 -16.55
CA GLN A 65 -12.45 -1.21 -16.96
C GLN A 65 -13.26 -1.72 -15.76
N TYR A 66 -12.69 -2.63 -14.96
CA TYR A 66 -13.31 -3.12 -13.72
C TYR A 66 -13.65 -1.98 -12.76
N LEU A 67 -12.72 -1.07 -12.50
CA LEU A 67 -12.94 0.04 -11.59
C LEU A 67 -14.05 0.98 -12.09
N SER A 68 -14.10 1.24 -13.39
CA SER A 68 -15.09 2.14 -14.00
C SER A 68 -16.50 1.58 -13.96
N ALA A 69 -16.65 0.25 -13.94
CA ALA A 69 -17.95 -0.41 -13.83
C ALA A 69 -18.56 -0.29 -12.42
N VAL A 70 -17.73 -0.20 -11.37
CA VAL A 70 -18.18 -0.33 -9.97
C VAL A 70 -17.86 0.89 -9.09
N ASN A 71 -17.12 1.88 -9.60
CA ASN A 71 -16.73 3.08 -8.84
C ASN A 71 -16.96 4.38 -9.64
N PRO A 72 -17.20 5.51 -8.95
CA PRO A 72 -17.21 6.82 -9.59
C PRO A 72 -15.82 7.22 -10.10
N SER A 73 -15.81 8.09 -11.12
CA SER A 73 -14.59 8.50 -11.84
C SER A 73 -13.48 9.07 -10.94
N ALA A 74 -13.82 9.79 -9.88
CA ALA A 74 -12.86 10.30 -8.89
C ALA A 74 -12.10 9.17 -8.19
N THR A 75 -12.80 8.10 -7.78
CA THR A 75 -12.22 6.92 -7.15
C THR A 75 -11.35 6.14 -8.14
N VAL A 76 -11.80 6.01 -9.39
CA VAL A 76 -11.02 5.38 -10.46
C VAL A 76 -9.68 6.09 -10.64
N LYS A 77 -9.71 7.42 -10.81
CA LYS A 77 -8.49 8.24 -10.95
C LYS A 77 -7.55 8.09 -9.77
N ARG A 78 -8.07 8.12 -8.54
CA ARG A 78 -7.28 7.92 -7.31
C ARG A 78 -6.58 6.57 -7.31
N ARG A 79 -7.32 5.48 -7.56
CA ARG A 79 -6.78 4.11 -7.54
C ARG A 79 -5.75 3.88 -8.66
N LEU A 80 -5.99 4.41 -9.85
CA LEU A 80 -5.02 4.36 -10.95
C LEU A 80 -3.76 5.18 -10.63
N SER A 81 -3.89 6.31 -9.92
CA SER A 81 -2.73 7.07 -9.44
C SER A 81 -1.92 6.25 -8.45
N SER A 82 -2.56 5.61 -7.47
CA SER A 82 -1.88 4.75 -6.49
C SER A 82 -1.08 3.63 -7.16
N LEU A 83 -1.59 3.05 -8.26
CA LEU A 83 -0.86 2.05 -9.04
C LEU A 83 0.37 2.59 -9.75
N ARG A 84 0.39 3.86 -10.16
CA ARG A 84 1.60 4.45 -10.77
C ARG A 84 2.74 4.62 -9.79
N HIS A 85 2.43 4.70 -8.50
CA HIS A 85 3.43 4.70 -7.43
C HIS A 85 3.90 3.29 -7.07
N PHE A 86 3.24 2.25 -7.60
CA PHE A 86 3.67 0.89 -7.36
C PHE A 86 5.02 0.67 -8.06
N PRO A 87 6.09 0.35 -7.32
CA PRO A 87 7.38 0.13 -7.95
C PRO A 87 7.26 -1.06 -8.91
N PRO A 88 7.93 -1.01 -10.07
CA PRO A 88 8.07 -2.22 -10.88
C PRO A 88 8.64 -3.34 -10.00
N PRO A 89 8.26 -4.61 -10.22
CA PRO A 89 8.88 -5.72 -9.52
C PRO A 89 10.40 -5.58 -9.60
N PRO A 90 11.14 -5.91 -8.53
CA PRO A 90 12.60 -5.86 -8.57
C PRO A 90 13.01 -6.65 -9.81
N SER A 91 13.49 -5.93 -10.83
CA SER A 91 14.12 -6.58 -11.96
C SER A 91 15.21 -7.43 -11.35
N ILE A 92 15.30 -8.70 -11.74
CA ILE A 92 16.46 -9.52 -11.42
C ILE A 92 17.64 -8.87 -12.15
N GLN A 93 18.13 -7.76 -11.62
CA GLN A 93 19.48 -7.31 -11.89
C GLN A 93 20.32 -8.48 -11.37
N PRO A 94 21.20 -9.06 -12.19
CA PRO A 94 22.25 -9.91 -11.66
C PRO A 94 22.86 -9.13 -10.51
N GLU A 95 22.84 -9.71 -9.31
CA GLU A 95 23.56 -9.15 -8.17
C GLU A 95 24.94 -8.73 -8.70
N PRO A 96 25.36 -7.47 -8.55
CA PRO A 96 26.71 -7.09 -8.95
C PRO A 96 27.65 -8.11 -8.32
N PRO A 97 28.57 -8.71 -9.10
CA PRO A 97 29.38 -9.83 -8.62
C PRO A 97 29.98 -9.44 -7.27
N PRO A 98 29.98 -10.36 -6.28
CA PRO A 98 30.49 -10.05 -4.95
C PRO A 98 31.86 -9.38 -5.10
N PRO A 99 32.13 -8.28 -4.36
CA PRO A 99 33.45 -7.66 -4.42
C PRO A 99 34.50 -8.75 -4.19
N PRO A 100 35.60 -8.77 -4.95
CA PRO A 100 36.62 -9.81 -4.84
C PRO A 100 36.99 -9.97 -3.37
N PRO A 101 37.11 -11.21 -2.84
CA PRO A 101 37.47 -11.43 -1.46
C PRO A 101 38.75 -10.65 -1.18
N ALA A 102 38.70 -9.74 -0.20
CA ALA A 102 39.86 -8.98 0.23
C ALA A 102 41.02 -9.96 0.48
N PRO A 103 42.27 -9.64 0.08
CA PRO A 103 43.41 -10.51 0.36
C PRO A 103 43.44 -10.81 1.85
N VAL A 104 43.28 -12.10 2.18
CA VAL A 104 43.33 -12.59 3.56
C VAL A 104 44.67 -12.16 4.16
N PRO A 105 44.72 -11.35 5.23
CA PRO A 105 45.98 -11.14 5.94
C PRO A 105 46.41 -12.49 6.58
N PRO A 106 47.71 -12.85 6.52
CA PRO A 106 48.20 -14.11 7.08
C PRO A 106 47.89 -14.26 8.57
N PRO A 107 47.71 -15.49 9.08
CA PRO A 107 47.39 -15.74 10.48
C PRO A 107 48.63 -15.54 11.35
N GLU A 108 48.66 -14.47 12.14
CA GLU A 108 49.68 -14.26 13.19
C GLU A 108 49.04 -14.48 14.58
N VAL A 109 49.80 -15.16 15.43
CA VAL A 109 49.40 -15.91 16.62
C VAL A 109 49.18 -15.00 17.84
N GLN A 110 48.13 -15.28 18.64
CA GLN A 110 47.79 -14.69 19.95
C GLN A 110 48.93 -14.85 21.00
N PRO A 111 49.05 -14.05 22.11
CA PRO A 111 48.04 -13.95 23.19
C PRO A 111 47.94 -12.66 24.04
N LEU A 112 46.84 -12.64 24.81
CA LEU A 112 46.36 -11.74 25.88
C LEU A 112 47.44 -11.21 26.87
N PRO A 113 47.28 -9.98 27.41
CA PRO A 113 46.91 -9.83 28.84
C PRO A 113 45.89 -8.71 29.14
N GLU A 114 45.39 -8.73 30.39
CA GLU A 114 44.21 -8.09 31.01
C GLU A 114 44.13 -6.54 31.08
N SER A 115 42.90 -6.01 31.01
CA SER A 115 42.15 -5.04 31.88
C SER A 115 42.86 -3.83 32.58
N PRO A 116 42.18 -2.77 33.12
CA PRO A 116 40.84 -2.19 32.90
C PRO A 116 40.86 -0.65 32.60
N SER A 117 39.78 -0.07 32.05
CA SER A 117 39.31 1.29 32.46
C SER A 117 38.03 1.77 31.74
N SER A 118 36.94 1.79 32.51
CA SER A 118 35.86 2.81 32.64
C SER A 118 35.03 3.39 31.47
N PRO A 119 33.81 3.88 31.79
CA PRO A 119 32.69 4.05 30.87
C PRO A 119 32.50 5.51 30.40
N SER A 120 32.01 5.69 29.17
CA SER A 120 31.52 6.98 28.66
C SER A 120 30.79 6.71 27.33
N ALA A 121 29.62 7.20 26.99
CA ALA A 121 28.59 7.96 27.68
C ALA A 121 27.28 7.77 26.87
N ASN A 122 26.14 7.77 27.56
CA ASN A 122 24.82 7.80 26.97
C ASN A 122 24.57 9.13 26.24
N PHE A 123 23.97 9.08 25.04
CA PHE A 123 23.12 10.17 24.56
C PHE A 123 21.77 9.62 24.11
N ASN A 124 20.83 9.66 25.05
CA ASN A 124 19.39 9.63 24.79
C ASN A 124 19.01 10.91 24.03
N LEU A 125 18.68 10.79 22.75
CA LEU A 125 18.16 11.89 21.93
C LEU A 125 16.69 11.65 21.53
N ILE A 126 15.86 11.28 22.51
CA ILE A 126 14.39 11.38 22.42
C ILE A 126 13.88 12.06 23.68
N LYS A 127 14.32 13.29 23.91
CA LYS A 127 13.69 14.19 24.89
C LYS A 127 14.06 15.61 24.53
N LEU A 128 13.38 16.18 23.53
CA LEU A 128 13.27 17.63 23.27
C LEU A 128 12.42 17.86 22.01
N LEU A 129 11.13 17.55 22.07
CA LEU A 129 10.17 18.24 21.21
C LEU A 129 8.92 18.59 22.03
N PRO A 130 8.51 19.87 22.07
CA PRO A 130 7.44 20.34 22.93
C PRO A 130 6.08 19.77 22.52
N GLU A 131 5.35 19.38 23.56
CA GLU A 131 3.96 18.95 23.56
C GLU A 131 3.07 20.08 23.02
N VAL A 132 2.68 19.98 21.75
CA VAL A 132 1.67 20.87 21.16
C VAL A 132 0.30 20.37 21.60
N PHE A 133 -0.36 21.15 22.46
CA PHE A 133 -1.71 20.92 22.97
C PHE A 133 -2.73 20.66 21.84
N PRO A 134 -3.71 19.75 22.06
CA PRO A 134 -4.76 19.49 21.11
C PRO A 134 -5.77 20.63 21.09
N GLY A 135 -5.85 21.37 19.99
CA GLY A 135 -7.01 22.23 19.71
C GLY A 135 -8.28 21.39 19.51
N PRO A 136 -9.48 21.95 19.76
CA PRO A 136 -10.73 21.22 19.61
C PRO A 136 -10.94 20.84 18.15
N ALA A 137 -11.05 19.53 17.91
CA ALA A 137 -11.25 18.96 16.57
C ALA A 137 -12.56 19.50 15.94
N PRO A 138 -12.55 19.87 14.66
CA PRO A 138 -13.80 20.07 13.93
C PRO A 138 -14.54 18.72 13.86
N LYS A 139 -15.83 18.73 14.21
CA LYS A 139 -16.71 17.56 14.10
C LYS A 139 -16.80 17.16 12.62
N ILE A 140 -16.01 16.16 12.24
CA ILE A 140 -16.09 15.52 10.94
C ILE A 140 -17.42 14.77 10.91
N SER A 141 -18.34 15.27 10.09
CA SER A 141 -19.59 14.62 9.71
C SER A 141 -19.33 13.14 9.41
N SER A 142 -19.97 12.27 10.17
CA SER A 142 -19.93 10.83 9.95
C SER A 142 -20.39 10.49 8.52
N PRO A 143 -19.76 9.51 7.85
CA PRO A 143 -20.30 8.99 6.60
C PRO A 143 -21.68 8.39 6.86
N ILE A 144 -22.63 8.75 5.99
CA ILE A 144 -23.99 8.20 6.00
C ILE A 144 -23.89 6.67 6.04
N PRO A 145 -24.55 5.97 6.99
CA PRO A 145 -24.49 4.52 7.07
C PRO A 145 -24.93 3.89 5.76
N PRO A 146 -24.33 2.78 5.31
CA PRO A 146 -24.72 2.09 4.07
C PRO A 146 -26.22 1.77 4.03
N VAL A 147 -26.86 1.58 5.20
CA VAL A 147 -28.31 1.40 5.34
C VAL A 147 -29.12 2.55 4.71
N PHE A 148 -28.71 3.80 4.90
CA PHE A 148 -29.43 4.95 4.33
C PHE A 148 -29.29 5.00 2.81
N VAL A 149 -28.16 4.57 2.25
CA VAL A 149 -27.97 4.45 0.81
C VAL A 149 -28.93 3.41 0.23
N TYR A 150 -29.09 2.26 0.87
CA TYR A 150 -30.05 1.23 0.45
C TYR A 150 -31.50 1.70 0.53
N VAL A 151 -31.87 2.45 1.59
CA VAL A 151 -33.22 3.01 1.73
C VAL A 151 -33.53 4.01 0.61
N ILE A 152 -32.58 4.89 0.26
CA ILE A 152 -32.73 5.86 -0.82
C ILE A 152 -32.86 5.15 -2.17
N LEU A 153 -32.02 4.15 -2.46
CA LEU A 153 -32.09 3.38 -3.70
C LEU A 153 -33.40 2.57 -3.81
N MET A 154 -33.89 2.01 -2.71
CA MET A 154 -35.19 1.34 -2.66
C MET A 154 -36.35 2.29 -2.95
N LEU A 155 -36.35 3.50 -2.36
CA LEU A 155 -37.37 4.51 -2.64
C LEU A 155 -37.38 4.94 -4.11
N ILE A 156 -36.20 5.16 -4.70
CA ILE A 156 -36.07 5.49 -6.12
C ILE A 156 -36.62 4.36 -7.00
N PHE A 157 -36.31 3.10 -6.67
CA PHE A 157 -36.81 1.93 -7.39
C PHE A 157 -38.34 1.82 -7.30
N ILE A 158 -38.91 1.95 -6.10
CA ILE A 158 -40.35 1.88 -5.88
C ILE A 158 -41.07 3.00 -6.65
N LEU A 159 -40.60 4.24 -6.56
CA LEU A 159 -41.19 5.37 -7.30
C LEU A 159 -41.10 5.18 -8.80
N SER A 160 -39.97 4.66 -9.31
CA SER A 160 -39.79 4.37 -10.74
C SER A 160 -40.73 3.26 -11.21
N PHE A 161 -40.93 2.22 -10.39
CA PHE A 161 -41.85 1.13 -10.66
C PHE A 161 -43.31 1.60 -10.72
N PHE A 162 -43.72 2.45 -9.79
CA PHE A 162 -45.07 3.03 -9.83
C PHE A 162 -45.25 3.98 -11.02
N ALA A 163 -44.26 4.82 -11.33
CA ALA A 163 -44.32 5.72 -12.47
C ALA A 163 -44.48 4.95 -13.80
N THR A 164 -43.74 3.87 -14.00
CA THR A 164 -43.89 3.03 -15.20
C THR A 164 -45.20 2.25 -15.21
N TYR A 165 -45.65 1.74 -14.07
CA TYR A 165 -46.92 1.02 -13.95
C TYR A 165 -48.13 1.91 -14.28
N PHE A 166 -48.14 3.15 -13.83
CA PHE A 166 -49.23 4.11 -14.12
C PHE A 166 -49.16 4.69 -15.54
N LEU A 167 -48.00 4.71 -16.20
CA LEU A 167 -47.86 5.12 -17.60
C LEU A 167 -48.27 4.03 -18.60
N LEU A 168 -48.39 2.78 -18.14
CA LEU A 168 -48.77 1.62 -18.97
C LEU A 168 -50.25 1.22 -18.85
N GLN A 169 -51.04 1.90 -18.01
CA GLN A 169 -52.50 1.79 -17.97
C GLN A 169 -53.16 3.02 -18.60
#